data_AF-R7V5I8-F1
#
_entry.id   AF-R7V5I8-F1
#
_cell.length_a   1.000
_cell.length_b   1.000
_cell.length_c   1.000
_cell.angle_alpha   90.00
_cell.angle_beta   90.00
_cell.angle_gamma   90.00
#
_symmetry.space_group_name_H-M   'P 1'
#
loop_
_entity.id
_entity.type
_entity.pdbx_description
1 polymer ?
#
loop_
_entity_poly.entity_id
_entity_poly.type
_entity_poly.pdbx_seq_one_letter_code
_entity_poly.pdbx_strand_id
1 'polypeptide(L)'
;MNRGKMMDLGNHWEDLRKQARQLENETDLKLVSFSKLGTNYSSFRELSTPGDTSPLLNKSNSDHMFETMAMEIEQLLSRLTDVNDKMSDYTQNLGVNSQSAALLHTLQRHRDILQDYSHEFNKTKANILAYRDREDLLGAVHRDIDAYKNSSRQDLYLKEHEHLRNSDRLVDEQISIALATKENMKGQKNALSTVTQKLNALANRFPLINGLIQKINLRKKRDSIIIALVVSACIILLLLYALH
;
A
#
# COMPACT_ATOMS: atom_id res chain seq x y z
N MET A 1 13.82 42.52 -76.66
CA MET A 1 14.16 41.53 -75.61
C MET A 1 13.06 41.36 -74.53
N ASN A 2 11.76 41.61 -74.78
CA ASN A 2 10.87 42.02 -73.67
C ASN A 2 9.46 41.39 -73.54
N ARG A 3 9.12 40.31 -74.25
CA ARG A 3 7.84 39.57 -74.01
C ARG A 3 8.03 38.18 -73.42
N GLY A 4 8.99 37.41 -73.92
CA GLY A 4 9.28 36.06 -73.41
C GLY A 4 9.71 36.04 -71.94
N LYS A 5 10.55 37.01 -71.53
CA LYS A 5 10.99 37.14 -70.14
C LYS A 5 9.84 37.45 -69.18
N MET A 6 8.87 38.29 -69.59
CA MET A 6 7.70 38.62 -68.75
C MET A 6 6.72 37.44 -68.58
N MET A 7 6.54 36.59 -69.61
CA MET A 7 5.72 35.38 -69.51
C MET A 7 6.36 34.31 -68.63
N ASP A 8 7.68 34.15 -68.72
CA ASP A 8 8.45 33.21 -67.90
C ASP A 8 8.41 33.58 -66.41
N LEU A 9 8.55 34.88 -66.11
CA LEU A 9 8.39 35.40 -64.75
C LEU A 9 6.98 35.14 -64.18
N GLY A 10 5.93 35.40 -64.96
CA GLY A 10 4.54 35.16 -64.54
C GLY A 10 4.24 33.69 -64.24
N ASN A 11 4.79 32.78 -65.04
CA ASN A 11 4.68 31.33 -64.80
C ASN A 11 5.40 30.92 -63.51
N HIS A 12 6.61 31.45 -63.27
CA HIS A 12 7.38 31.13 -62.06
C HIS A 12 6.65 31.53 -60.77
N TRP A 13 6.02 32.71 -60.75
CA TRP A 13 5.20 33.14 -59.60
C TRP A 13 4.00 32.22 -59.36
N GLU A 14 3.29 31.85 -60.42
CA GLU A 14 2.11 31.00 -60.30
C GLU A 14 2.49 29.58 -59.83
N ASP A 15 3.66 29.09 -60.23
CA ASP A 15 4.21 27.82 -59.75
C ASP A 15 4.59 27.88 -58.26
N LEU A 16 5.24 28.97 -57.80
CA LEU A 16 5.53 29.19 -56.38
C LEU A 16 4.24 29.27 -55.54
N ARG A 17 3.21 29.96 -56.04
CA ARG A 17 1.92 30.06 -55.37
C ARG A 17 1.21 28.71 -55.25
N LYS A 18 1.24 27.89 -56.32
CA LYS A 18 0.71 26.52 -56.26
C LYS A 18 1.46 25.66 -55.25
N GLN A 19 2.80 25.78 -55.23
CA GLN A 19 3.64 25.05 -54.29
C GLN A 19 3.35 25.45 -52.83
N ALA A 20 3.21 26.76 -52.54
CA ALA A 20 2.83 27.23 -51.21
C ALA A 20 1.47 26.69 -50.79
N ARG A 21 0.44 26.77 -51.65
CA ARG A 21 -0.89 26.22 -51.33
C ARG A 21 -0.87 24.72 -51.05
N GLN A 22 -0.05 23.97 -51.78
CA GLN A 22 0.11 22.53 -51.54
C GLN A 22 0.75 22.27 -50.18
N LEU A 23 1.83 22.98 -49.84
CA LEU A 23 2.50 22.89 -48.55
C LEU A 23 1.60 23.35 -47.39
N GLU A 24 0.80 24.40 -47.58
CA GLU A 24 -0.18 24.87 -46.59
C GLU A 24 -1.21 23.79 -46.29
N ASN A 25 -1.82 23.18 -47.32
CA ASN A 25 -2.79 22.10 -47.14
C ASN A 25 -2.18 20.88 -46.45
N GLU A 26 -0.95 20.51 -46.80
CA GLU A 26 -0.25 19.39 -46.15
C GLU A 26 0.07 19.70 -44.69
N THR A 27 0.50 20.93 -44.40
CA THR A 27 0.81 21.41 -43.05
C THR A 27 -0.44 21.44 -42.18
N ASP A 28 -1.57 21.93 -42.71
CA ASP A 28 -2.86 21.96 -42.01
C ASP A 28 -3.36 20.55 -41.63
N LEU A 29 -3.34 19.61 -42.58
CA LEU A 29 -3.72 18.22 -42.33
C LEU A 29 -2.86 17.58 -41.23
N LYS A 30 -1.55 17.82 -41.27
CA LYS A 30 -0.60 17.32 -40.28
C LYS A 30 -0.81 17.99 -38.92
N LEU A 31 -1.01 19.31 -38.87
CA LEU A 31 -1.32 20.06 -37.66
C LEU A 31 -2.59 19.55 -36.97
N VAL A 32 -3.65 19.27 -37.74
CA VAL A 32 -4.89 18.69 -37.19
C VAL A 32 -4.62 17.31 -36.59
N SER A 33 -3.84 16.46 -37.27
CA SER A 33 -3.48 15.13 -36.74
C SER A 33 -2.60 15.22 -35.48
N PHE A 34 -1.68 16.19 -35.43
CA PHE A 34 -0.80 16.45 -34.31
C PHE A 34 -1.56 16.99 -33.10
N SER A 35 -2.51 17.90 -33.33
CA SER A 35 -3.41 18.42 -32.29
C SER A 35 -4.27 17.31 -31.68
N LYS A 36 -4.82 16.41 -32.51
CA LYS A 36 -5.56 15.23 -32.02
C LYS A 36 -4.69 14.31 -31.17
N LEU A 37 -3.43 14.10 -31.55
CA LEU A 37 -2.50 13.34 -30.72
C LEU A 37 -2.31 14.04 -29.37
N GLY A 38 -2.13 15.37 -29.37
CA GLY A 38 -2.00 16.16 -28.15
C GLY A 38 -3.20 16.12 -27.23
N THR A 39 -4.42 16.15 -27.77
CA THR A 39 -5.63 16.01 -26.96
C THR A 39 -5.77 14.61 -26.38
N ASN A 40 -5.41 13.56 -27.13
CA ASN A 40 -5.45 12.18 -26.64
C ASN A 40 -4.46 11.95 -25.47
N TYR A 41 -3.29 12.60 -25.50
CA TYR A 41 -2.35 12.62 -24.36
C TYR A 41 -3.00 13.22 -23.10
N SER A 42 -3.80 14.28 -23.24
CA SER A 42 -4.51 14.89 -22.12
C SER A 42 -5.66 14.01 -21.59
N SER A 43 -6.46 13.42 -22.48
CA SER A 43 -7.64 12.61 -22.12
C SER A 43 -7.31 11.28 -21.44
N PHE A 44 -6.13 10.71 -21.68
CA PHE A 44 -5.72 9.44 -21.06
C PHE A 44 -5.73 9.51 -19.52
N ARG A 45 -5.60 10.71 -18.93
CA ARG A 45 -5.54 10.91 -17.48
C ARG A 45 -6.90 11.01 -16.79
N GLU A 46 -7.96 11.43 -17.48
CA GLU A 46 -9.28 11.52 -16.84
C GLU A 46 -9.92 10.15 -16.60
N LEU A 47 -9.54 9.14 -17.39
CA LEU A 47 -10.06 7.78 -17.26
C LEU A 47 -9.14 6.82 -16.48
N SER A 48 -7.87 7.18 -16.30
CA SER A 48 -6.89 6.34 -15.61
C SER A 48 -7.12 6.35 -14.10
N THR A 49 -7.89 5.36 -13.65
CA THR A 49 -8.05 4.99 -12.24
C THR A 49 -6.66 4.61 -11.67
N PRO A 50 -6.32 4.91 -10.41
CA PRO A 50 -4.95 4.80 -9.87
C PRO A 50 -4.37 3.37 -9.75
N GLY A 51 -4.96 2.37 -10.41
CA GLY A 51 -4.62 0.95 -10.26
C GLY A 51 -4.42 0.18 -11.56
N ASP A 52 -4.79 0.73 -12.72
CA ASP A 52 -4.60 0.01 -13.98
C ASP A 52 -3.26 0.39 -14.61
N THR A 53 -2.32 -0.54 -14.51
CA THR A 53 -1.10 -0.62 -15.31
C THR A 53 -1.45 -0.61 -16.79
N SER A 54 -1.70 0.57 -17.36
CA SER A 54 -1.72 0.73 -18.80
C SER A 54 -0.31 0.51 -19.34
N PRO A 55 -0.15 -0.25 -20.44
CA PRO A 55 1.13 -0.80 -20.85
C PRO A 55 2.07 0.32 -21.27
N LEU A 56 3.23 0.41 -20.63
CA LEU A 56 4.35 1.30 -20.96
C LEU A 56 4.70 1.25 -22.46
N LEU A 57 4.39 0.13 -23.14
CA LEU A 57 4.54 -0.07 -24.58
C LEU A 57 3.69 0.89 -25.45
N ASN A 58 2.52 1.30 -24.98
CA ASN A 58 1.70 2.27 -25.74
C ASN A 58 2.25 3.70 -25.61
N LYS A 59 2.90 4.02 -24.47
CA LYS A 59 3.56 5.31 -24.24
C LYS A 59 4.76 5.49 -25.18
N SER A 60 5.68 4.51 -25.22
CA SER A 60 6.87 4.60 -26.07
C SER A 60 6.54 4.73 -27.55
N ASN A 61 5.53 3.99 -28.04
CA ASN A 61 5.08 4.12 -29.43
C ASN A 61 4.44 5.48 -29.71
N SER A 62 3.60 5.98 -28.80
CA SER A 62 2.97 7.30 -28.93
C SER A 62 4.01 8.42 -28.89
N ASP A 63 5.05 8.30 -28.07
CA ASP A 63 6.14 9.28 -27.96
C ASP A 63 6.97 9.34 -29.25
N HIS A 64 7.30 8.19 -29.83
CA HIS A 64 7.97 8.13 -31.12
C HIS A 64 7.12 8.71 -32.26
N MET A 65 5.81 8.43 -32.26
CA MET A 65 4.88 9.01 -33.25
C MET A 65 4.76 10.52 -33.11
N PHE A 66 4.73 11.04 -31.88
CA PHE A 66 4.72 12.47 -31.59
C PHE A 66 5.98 13.15 -32.14
N GLU A 67 7.16 12.64 -31.79
CA GLU A 67 8.43 13.22 -32.21
C GLU A 67 8.59 13.19 -33.73
N THR A 68 8.18 12.09 -34.37
CA THR A 68 8.19 11.96 -35.84
C THR A 68 7.28 12.98 -36.50
N MET A 69 6.04 13.13 -36.04
CA MET A 69 5.12 14.14 -36.59
C MET A 69 5.58 15.58 -36.32
N ALA A 70 6.20 15.84 -35.17
CA ALA A 70 6.77 17.15 -34.89
C ALA A 70 7.89 17.50 -35.88
N MET A 71 8.81 16.57 -36.14
CA MET A 71 9.88 16.75 -37.14
C MET A 71 9.31 16.96 -38.54
N GLU A 72 8.29 16.19 -38.94
CA GLU A 72 7.64 16.35 -40.24
C GLU A 72 6.99 17.74 -40.41
N ILE A 73 6.29 18.23 -39.38
CA ILE A 73 5.68 19.57 -39.41
C ILE A 73 6.75 20.66 -39.45
N GLU A 74 7.84 20.52 -38.69
CA GLU A 74 8.97 21.46 -38.75
C GLU A 74 9.61 21.52 -40.14
N GLN A 75 9.77 20.37 -40.80
CA GLN A 75 10.26 20.32 -42.18
C GLN A 75 9.28 20.97 -43.18
N LEU A 76 7.97 20.77 -43.01
CA LEU A 76 6.97 21.41 -43.86
C LEU A 76 6.93 22.93 -43.66
N LEU A 77 6.98 23.40 -42.41
CA LEU A 77 7.07 24.83 -42.09
C LEU A 77 8.35 25.46 -42.64
N SER A 78 9.49 24.77 -42.55
CA SER A 78 10.75 25.23 -43.15
C SER A 78 10.64 25.37 -44.67
N ARG A 79 10.06 24.38 -45.35
CA ARG A 79 9.84 24.43 -46.82
C ARG A 79 8.87 25.54 -47.21
N LEU A 80 7.80 25.75 -46.44
CA LEU A 80 6.85 26.83 -46.68
C LEU A 80 7.51 28.21 -46.48
N THR A 81 8.40 28.33 -45.49
CA THR A 81 9.24 29.51 -45.29
C THR A 81 10.13 29.77 -46.50
N ASP A 82 10.85 28.76 -46.99
CA ASP A 82 11.72 28.89 -48.18
C ASP A 82 10.93 29.32 -49.43
N VAL A 83 9.71 28.81 -49.61
CA VAL A 83 8.84 29.18 -50.74
C VAL A 83 8.32 30.60 -50.60
N ASN A 84 7.96 31.03 -49.37
CA ASN A 84 7.57 32.41 -49.08
C ASN A 84 8.72 33.39 -49.28
N ASP A 85 9.95 33.01 -48.95
CA ASP A 85 11.14 33.83 -49.19
C ASP A 85 11.44 33.95 -50.68
N LYS A 86 11.34 32.87 -51.45
CA LYS A 86 11.44 32.92 -52.93
C LYS A 86 10.36 33.79 -53.56
N MET A 87 9.13 33.73 -53.04
CA MET A 87 8.05 34.63 -53.47
C MET A 87 8.35 36.10 -53.11
N SER A 88 8.91 36.35 -51.93
CA SER A 88 9.37 37.69 -51.53
C SER A 88 10.44 38.21 -52.48
N ASP A 89 11.48 37.43 -52.73
CA ASP A 89 12.56 37.78 -53.67
C ASP A 89 12.05 38.03 -55.08
N TYR A 90 11.05 37.26 -55.53
CA TYR A 90 10.38 37.49 -56.81
C TYR A 90 9.67 38.85 -56.84
N THR A 91 8.91 39.20 -55.79
CA THR A 91 8.24 40.51 -55.71
C THR A 91 9.22 41.69 -55.62
N GLN A 92 10.36 41.50 -54.95
CA GLN A 92 11.42 42.52 -54.83
C GLN A 92 12.21 42.70 -56.15
N ASN A 93 12.41 41.62 -56.91
CA ASN A 93 13.06 41.68 -58.23
C ASN A 93 12.16 42.25 -59.34
N LEU A 94 10.83 42.28 -59.14
CA LEU A 94 9.95 43.10 -59.96
C LEU A 94 10.21 44.57 -59.65
N GLY A 95 10.83 45.29 -60.59
CA GLY A 95 11.08 46.72 -60.45
C GLY A 95 9.82 47.49 -60.02
N VAL A 96 10.00 48.55 -59.24
CA VAL A 96 8.95 49.29 -58.49
C VAL A 96 7.68 49.62 -59.31
N ASN A 97 7.82 49.82 -60.62
CA ASN A 97 6.71 50.14 -61.53
C ASN A 97 5.88 48.94 -62.01
N SER A 98 6.25 47.71 -61.67
CA SER A 98 5.59 46.47 -62.09
C SER A 98 4.99 45.66 -60.94
N GLN A 99 5.17 46.12 -59.69
CA GLN A 99 4.59 45.48 -58.50
C GLN A 99 3.08 45.77 -58.45
N SER A 100 2.26 44.74 -58.62
CA SER A 100 0.81 44.88 -58.47
C SER A 100 0.41 44.66 -57.01
N ALA A 101 -0.50 45.50 -56.50
CA ALA A 101 -0.99 45.42 -55.11
C ALA A 101 -1.56 44.02 -54.76
N ALA A 102 -2.12 43.31 -55.74
CA ALA A 102 -2.62 41.95 -55.59
C ALA A 102 -1.50 40.92 -55.30
N LEU A 103 -0.30 41.08 -55.89
CA LEU A 103 0.85 40.20 -55.62
C LEU A 103 1.34 40.38 -54.17
N LEU A 104 1.52 41.62 -53.75
CA LEU A 104 1.95 41.97 -52.39
C LEU A 104 0.96 41.48 -51.34
N HIS A 105 -0.34 41.67 -51.57
CA HIS A 105 -1.38 41.17 -50.66
C HIS A 105 -1.39 39.64 -50.60
N THR A 106 -1.15 38.95 -51.72
CA THR A 106 -1.08 37.48 -51.69
C THR A 106 0.14 36.98 -50.92
N LEU A 107 1.31 37.59 -51.12
CA LEU A 107 2.51 37.26 -50.34
C LEU A 107 2.29 37.49 -48.85
N GLN A 108 1.68 38.63 -48.50
CA GLN A 108 1.37 38.94 -47.10
C GLN A 108 0.47 37.87 -46.48
N ARG A 109 -0.59 37.45 -47.19
CA ARG A 109 -1.46 36.37 -46.73
C ARG A 109 -0.71 35.06 -46.49
N HIS A 110 0.20 34.67 -47.39
CA HIS A 110 1.00 33.45 -47.21
C HIS A 110 1.96 33.55 -46.01
N ARG A 111 2.46 34.74 -45.69
CA ARG A 111 3.26 35.00 -44.47
C ARG A 111 2.41 34.91 -43.20
N ASP A 112 1.23 35.52 -43.21
CA ASP A 112 0.32 35.50 -42.08
C ASP A 112 -0.11 34.05 -41.76
N ILE A 113 -0.47 33.27 -42.79
CA ILE A 113 -0.81 31.83 -42.67
C ILE A 113 0.36 31.02 -42.10
N LEU A 114 1.59 31.22 -42.61
CA LEU A 114 2.78 30.56 -42.09
C LEU A 114 3.01 30.87 -40.61
N GLN A 115 2.82 32.14 -40.22
CA GLN A 115 2.96 32.58 -38.83
C GLN A 115 1.91 31.92 -37.93
N ASP A 116 0.65 31.85 -38.37
CA ASP A 116 -0.43 31.19 -37.65
C ASP A 116 -0.15 29.70 -37.45
N TYR A 117 0.29 28.99 -38.50
CA TYR A 117 0.67 27.57 -38.41
C TYR A 117 1.85 27.34 -37.47
N SER A 118 2.87 28.20 -37.52
CA SER A 118 4.01 28.12 -36.60
C SER A 118 3.58 28.36 -35.15
N HIS A 119 2.68 29.32 -34.91
CA HIS A 119 2.16 29.59 -33.57
C HIS A 119 1.36 28.41 -33.02
N GLU A 120 0.42 27.87 -33.79
CA GLU A 120 -0.40 26.73 -33.37
C GLU A 120 0.42 25.46 -33.17
N PHE A 121 1.44 25.23 -34.01
CA PHE A 121 2.39 24.13 -33.82
C PHE A 121 3.13 24.25 -32.49
N ASN A 122 3.76 25.40 -32.23
CA ASN A 122 4.52 25.63 -31.00
C ASN A 122 3.65 25.54 -29.75
N LYS A 123 2.44 26.09 -29.79
CA LYS A 123 1.45 26.00 -28.71
C LYS A 123 1.07 24.55 -28.41
N THR A 124 0.76 23.78 -29.45
CA THR A 124 0.41 22.35 -29.31
C THR A 124 1.59 21.55 -28.77
N LYS A 125 2.80 21.77 -29.31
CA LYS A 125 4.05 21.13 -28.86
C LYS A 125 4.34 21.45 -27.38
N ALA A 126 4.26 22.71 -26.98
CA ALA A 126 4.49 23.13 -25.60
C ALA A 126 3.47 22.52 -24.63
N ASN A 127 2.20 22.46 -25.03
CA ASN A 127 1.15 21.83 -24.22
C ASN A 127 1.46 20.34 -23.96
N ILE A 128 1.86 19.60 -25.00
CA ILE A 128 2.19 18.16 -24.90
C ILE A 128 3.44 17.94 -24.03
N LEU A 129 4.48 18.75 -24.21
CA LEU A 129 5.69 18.68 -23.38
C LEU A 129 5.37 18.96 -21.90
N ALA A 130 4.53 19.96 -21.60
CA ALA A 130 4.10 20.24 -20.23
C ALA A 130 3.32 19.06 -19.61
N TYR A 131 2.51 18.35 -20.39
CA TYR A 131 1.85 17.13 -19.94
C TYR A 131 2.85 16.02 -19.64
N ARG A 132 3.84 15.81 -20.51
CA ARG A 132 4.88 14.79 -20.33
C ARG A 132 5.71 15.05 -19.08
N ASP A 133 6.20 16.28 -18.90
CA ASP A 133 7.03 16.63 -17.75
C ASP A 133 6.25 16.45 -16.44
N ARG A 134 4.95 16.78 -16.44
CA ARG A 134 4.06 16.51 -15.30
C ARG A 134 3.91 15.00 -15.03
N GLU A 135 3.82 14.18 -16.07
CA GLU A 135 3.71 12.73 -15.92
C GLU A 135 4.98 12.12 -15.33
N ASP A 136 6.15 12.53 -15.81
CA ASP A 136 7.43 12.01 -15.32
C ASP A 136 7.65 12.34 -13.83
N LEU A 137 7.26 13.56 -13.42
CA LEU A 137 7.26 13.96 -12.01
C LEU A 137 6.31 13.09 -11.16
N LEU A 138 5.09 12.85 -11.63
CA LEU A 138 4.10 12.03 -10.90
C LEU A 138 4.47 10.55 -10.86
N GLY A 139 5.10 10.04 -11.91
CA GLY A 139 5.61 8.67 -11.98
C GLY A 139 6.75 8.45 -10.99
N ALA A 140 7.64 9.44 -10.80
CA ALA A 140 8.67 9.37 -9.77
C ALA A 140 8.06 9.32 -8.37
N VAL A 141 7.11 10.21 -8.07
CA VAL A 141 6.44 10.25 -6.76
C VAL A 141 5.67 8.96 -6.46
N HIS A 142 4.96 8.38 -7.43
CA HIS A 142 4.27 7.10 -7.21
C HIS A 142 5.24 5.96 -6.87
N ARG A 143 6.36 5.87 -7.59
CA ARG A 143 7.38 4.84 -7.30
C ARG A 143 7.94 4.98 -5.89
N ASP A 144 8.20 6.20 -5.45
CA ASP A 144 8.72 6.46 -4.10
C ASP A 144 7.69 6.11 -3.02
N ILE A 145 6.41 6.45 -3.25
CA ILE A 145 5.30 6.11 -2.33
C ILE A 145 5.15 4.58 -2.22
N ASP A 146 5.17 3.87 -3.34
CA ASP A 146 5.04 2.40 -3.34
C ASP A 146 6.26 1.72 -2.69
N ALA A 147 7.46 2.24 -2.91
CA ALA A 147 8.67 1.76 -2.25
C ALA A 147 8.60 1.95 -0.72
N TYR A 148 8.15 3.12 -0.25
CA TYR A 148 7.96 3.39 1.17
C TYR A 148 6.87 2.50 1.79
N LYS A 149 5.74 2.34 1.10
CA LYS A 149 4.64 1.48 1.54
C LYS A 149 5.05 0.01 1.61
N ASN A 150 5.84 -0.49 0.67
CA ASN A 150 6.36 -1.87 0.73
C ASN A 150 7.37 -2.06 1.87
N SER A 151 8.27 -1.10 2.06
CA SER A 151 9.27 -1.14 3.14
C SER A 151 8.59 -1.16 4.52
N SER A 152 7.64 -0.24 4.76
CA SER A 152 6.88 -0.21 6.02
C SER A 152 6.07 -1.48 6.30
N ARG A 153 5.48 -2.10 5.27
CA ARG A 153 4.79 -3.39 5.40
C ARG A 153 5.76 -4.51 5.76
N GLN A 154 6.92 -4.54 5.12
CA GLN A 154 7.96 -5.53 5.40
C GLN A 154 8.47 -5.40 6.84
N ASP A 155 8.71 -4.18 7.33
CA ASP A 155 9.09 -3.91 8.71
C ASP A 155 8.03 -4.35 9.72
N LEU A 156 6.75 -4.14 9.40
CA LEU A 156 5.63 -4.62 10.22
C LEU A 156 5.62 -6.15 10.33
N TYR A 157 5.80 -6.86 9.21
CA TYR A 157 5.85 -8.33 9.21
C TYR A 157 7.07 -8.86 9.96
N LEU A 158 8.24 -8.21 9.83
CA LEU A 158 9.43 -8.54 10.59
C LEU A 158 9.21 -8.42 12.10
N LYS A 159 8.58 -7.31 12.52
CA LYS A 159 8.24 -7.06 13.93
C LYS A 159 7.20 -8.07 14.45
N GLU A 160 6.18 -8.39 13.66
CA GLU A 160 5.21 -9.44 14.01
C GLU A 160 5.89 -10.80 14.18
N HIS A 161 6.81 -11.14 13.29
CA HIS A 161 7.57 -12.38 13.38
C HIS A 161 8.42 -12.46 14.65
N GLU A 162 9.04 -11.35 15.05
CA GLU A 162 9.77 -11.26 16.33
C GLU A 162 8.82 -11.45 17.52
N HIS A 163 7.64 -10.82 17.52
CA HIS A 163 6.63 -11.00 18.56
C HIS A 163 6.12 -12.44 18.64
N LEU A 164 5.87 -13.10 17.50
CA LEU A 164 5.46 -14.50 17.46
C LEU A 164 6.55 -15.40 18.06
N ARG A 165 7.81 -15.19 17.68
CA ARG A 165 8.93 -15.95 18.23
C ARG A 165 9.10 -15.73 19.74
N ASN A 166 8.89 -14.51 20.22
CA ASN A 166 8.92 -14.24 21.66
C ASN A 166 7.73 -14.89 22.39
N SER A 167 6.54 -14.85 21.80
CA SER A 167 5.35 -15.52 22.33
C SER A 167 5.55 -17.03 22.43
N ASP A 168 6.13 -17.65 21.40
CA ASP A 168 6.41 -19.09 21.37
C ASP A 168 7.31 -19.52 22.55
N ARG A 169 8.39 -18.75 22.79
CA ARG A 169 9.29 -18.97 23.93
C ARG A 169 8.59 -18.80 25.28
N LEU A 170 7.72 -17.80 25.42
CA LEU A 170 6.94 -17.59 26.64
C LEU A 170 5.95 -18.73 26.90
N VAL A 171 5.34 -19.27 25.83
CA VAL A 171 4.45 -20.42 25.92
C VAL A 171 5.21 -21.66 26.36
N ASP A 172 6.39 -21.93 25.80
CA ASP A 172 7.25 -23.04 26.21
C ASP A 172 7.65 -22.95 27.69
N GLU A 173 7.99 -21.74 28.17
CA GLU A 173 8.29 -21.50 29.57
C GLU A 173 7.06 -21.77 30.47
N GLN A 174 5.87 -21.29 30.07
CA GLN A 174 4.63 -21.56 30.80
C GLN A 174 4.27 -23.05 30.82
N ILE A 175 4.49 -23.77 29.72
CA ILE A 175 4.29 -25.22 29.66
C ILE A 175 5.24 -25.92 30.63
N SER A 176 6.51 -25.51 30.66
CA SER A 176 7.50 -26.04 31.59
C SER A 176 7.10 -25.81 33.05
N ILE A 177 6.69 -24.59 33.40
CA ILE A 177 6.21 -24.24 34.75
C ILE A 177 4.96 -25.05 35.10
N ALA A 178 4.01 -25.21 34.17
CA ALA A 178 2.79 -25.97 34.39
C ALA A 178 3.09 -27.47 34.60
N LEU A 179 4.02 -28.05 33.85
CA LEU A 179 4.47 -29.43 34.03
C LEU A 179 5.16 -29.63 35.38
N ALA A 180 6.08 -28.75 35.76
CA ALA A 180 6.74 -28.77 37.06
C ALA A 180 5.73 -28.63 38.21
N THR A 181 4.74 -27.75 38.07
CA THR A 181 3.67 -27.56 39.06
C THR A 181 2.80 -28.81 39.17
N LYS A 182 2.42 -29.42 38.03
CA LYS A 182 1.66 -30.68 37.99
C LYS A 182 2.39 -31.81 38.69
N GLU A 183 3.71 -31.93 38.48
CA GLU A 183 4.55 -32.92 39.14
C GLU A 183 4.59 -32.68 40.66
N ASN A 184 4.82 -31.43 41.09
CA ASN A 184 4.79 -31.04 42.50
C ASN A 184 3.44 -31.34 43.16
N MET A 185 2.32 -31.02 42.50
CA MET A 185 0.97 -31.34 43.00
C MET A 185 0.72 -32.84 43.11
N LYS A 186 1.22 -33.64 42.15
CA LYS A 186 1.15 -35.11 42.24
C LYS A 186 1.95 -35.64 43.43
N GLY A 187 3.15 -35.09 43.67
CA GLY A 187 3.95 -35.38 44.86
C GLY A 187 3.22 -35.05 46.16
N GLN A 188 2.62 -33.85 46.24
CA GLN A 188 1.81 -33.43 47.39
C GLN A 188 0.58 -34.32 47.60
N LYS A 189 -0.12 -34.72 46.54
CA LYS A 189 -1.26 -35.66 46.63
C LYS A 189 -0.83 -37.00 47.22
N ASN A 190 0.31 -37.54 46.81
CA ASN A 190 0.84 -38.79 47.34
C ASN A 190 1.22 -38.65 48.82
N ALA A 191 1.82 -37.53 49.21
CA ALA A 191 2.14 -37.22 50.60
C ALA A 191 0.87 -37.12 51.45
N LEU A 192 -0.15 -36.38 50.99
CA LEU A 192 -1.44 -36.29 51.67
C LEU A 192 -2.12 -37.66 51.77
N SER A 193 -2.11 -38.46 50.71
CA SER A 193 -2.65 -39.83 50.74
C SER A 193 -1.94 -40.69 51.80
N THR A 194 -0.62 -40.58 51.90
CA THR A 194 0.17 -41.26 52.94
C THR A 194 -0.20 -40.78 54.34
N VAL A 195 -0.39 -39.47 54.53
CA VAL A 195 -0.85 -38.89 55.80
C VAL A 195 -2.26 -39.40 56.14
N THR A 196 -3.20 -39.39 55.18
CA THR A 196 -4.55 -39.91 55.37
C THR A 196 -4.55 -41.40 55.71
N GLN A 197 -3.69 -42.21 55.08
CA GLN A 197 -3.52 -43.63 55.44
C GLN A 197 -3.02 -43.80 56.88
N LYS A 198 -2.01 -43.02 57.30
CA LYS A 198 -1.51 -43.03 58.69
C LYS A 198 -2.59 -42.58 59.68
N LEU A 199 -3.35 -41.53 59.37
CA LEU A 199 -4.45 -41.05 60.19
C LEU A 199 -5.56 -42.11 60.31
N ASN A 200 -5.93 -42.79 59.23
CA ASN A 200 -6.87 -43.90 59.28
C ASN A 200 -6.34 -45.07 60.11
N ALA A 201 -5.05 -45.40 60.02
CA ALA A 201 -4.43 -46.42 60.85
C ALA A 201 -4.46 -46.06 62.36
N LEU A 202 -4.32 -44.77 62.70
CA LEU A 202 -4.47 -44.27 64.07
C LEU A 202 -5.94 -44.26 64.50
N ALA A 203 -6.88 -43.84 63.64
CA ALA A 203 -8.31 -43.89 63.87
C ALA A 203 -8.79 -45.31 64.22
N ASN A 204 -8.30 -46.32 63.49
CA ASN A 204 -8.58 -47.73 63.78
C ASN A 204 -8.01 -48.22 65.12
N ARG A 205 -7.00 -47.53 65.69
CA ARG A 205 -6.42 -47.85 67.01
C ARG A 205 -7.09 -47.09 68.17
N PHE A 206 -7.77 -45.98 67.92
CA PHE A 206 -8.54 -45.27 68.95
C PHE A 206 -9.64 -46.10 69.65
N PRO A 207 -10.43 -46.97 69.00
CA PRO A 207 -11.41 -47.82 69.70
C PRO A 207 -10.76 -48.85 70.64
N LEU A 208 -9.52 -49.29 70.37
CA LEU A 208 -8.75 -50.15 71.27
C LEU A 208 -8.34 -49.40 72.56
N ILE A 209 -7.99 -48.12 72.43
CA ILE A 209 -7.70 -47.24 73.58
C ILE A 209 -8.96 -47.02 74.41
N ASN A 210 -10.12 -46.87 73.77
CA ASN A 210 -11.40 -46.73 74.48
C ASN A 210 -11.76 -48.01 75.27
N GLY A 211 -11.46 -49.19 74.73
CA GLY A 211 -11.58 -50.47 75.43
C GLY A 211 -10.66 -50.60 76.65
N LEU A 212 -9.43 -50.07 76.58
CA LEU A 212 -8.50 -49.99 77.70
C LEU A 212 -8.98 -49.01 78.78
N ILE A 213 -9.47 -47.83 78.38
CA ILE A 213 -10.08 -46.83 79.28
C ILE A 213 -11.30 -47.43 80.01
N GLN A 214 -12.13 -48.21 79.31
CA GLN A 214 -13.29 -48.88 79.91
C GLN A 214 -12.86 -49.94 80.94
N LYS A 215 -11.87 -50.77 80.62
CA LYS A 215 -11.35 -51.78 81.56
C LYS A 215 -10.75 -51.15 82.82
N ILE A 216 -10.10 -50.00 82.70
CA ILE A 216 -9.56 -49.24 83.85
C ILE A 216 -10.70 -48.69 84.72
N ASN A 217 -11.73 -48.08 84.11
CA ASN A 217 -12.88 -47.56 84.84
C ASN A 217 -13.70 -48.66 85.53
N LEU A 218 -13.77 -49.87 84.96
CA LEU A 218 -14.46 -51.00 85.59
C LEU A 218 -13.77 -51.49 86.86
N ARG A 219 -12.42 -51.53 86.91
CA ARG A 219 -11.69 -51.87 88.14
C ARG A 219 -11.94 -50.84 89.23
N LYS A 220 -11.90 -49.55 88.90
CA LYS A 220 -12.16 -48.44 89.84
C LYS A 220 -13.59 -48.45 90.40
N LYS A 221 -14.59 -48.80 89.56
CA LYS A 221 -15.98 -48.97 90.03
C LYS A 221 -16.14 -50.15 90.98
N ARG A 222 -15.45 -51.27 90.74
CA ARG A 222 -15.54 -52.45 91.60
C ARG A 222 -15.00 -52.16 93.01
N ASP A 223 -13.87 -51.46 93.12
CA ASP A 223 -13.32 -51.09 94.42
C ASP A 223 -14.21 -50.09 95.18
N SER A 224 -14.83 -49.14 94.47
CA SER A 224 -15.81 -48.21 95.06
C SER A 224 -17.07 -48.92 95.57
N ILE A 225 -17.53 -49.98 94.89
CA ILE A 225 -18.69 -50.78 95.35
C ILE A 225 -18.33 -51.54 96.63
N ILE A 226 -17.14 -52.13 96.70
CA ILE A 226 -16.69 -52.86 97.91
C ILE A 226 -16.63 -51.90 99.11
N ILE A 227 -16.03 -50.72 98.95
CA ILE A 227 -15.95 -49.73 100.03
C ILE A 227 -17.34 -49.27 100.48
N ALA A 228 -18.25 -48.99 99.54
CA ALA A 228 -19.62 -48.60 99.86
C ALA A 228 -20.38 -49.69 100.64
N LEU A 229 -20.18 -50.97 100.29
CA LEU A 229 -20.78 -52.11 100.99
C LEU A 229 -20.27 -52.23 102.43
N VAL A 230 -18.96 -52.08 102.64
CA VAL A 230 -18.35 -52.14 103.98
C VAL A 230 -18.86 -51.00 104.86
N VAL A 231 -18.91 -49.78 104.34
CA VAL A 231 -19.43 -48.60 105.08
C VAL A 231 -20.90 -48.80 105.43
N SER A 232 -21.73 -49.27 104.49
CA SER A 232 -23.14 -49.58 104.74
C SER A 232 -23.32 -50.65 105.83
N ALA A 233 -22.53 -51.72 105.78
CA ALA A 233 -22.58 -52.78 106.79
C ALA A 233 -22.16 -52.28 108.18
N CYS A 234 -21.12 -51.45 108.28
CA CYS A 234 -20.71 -50.82 109.54
C CYS A 234 -21.79 -49.91 110.11
N ILE A 235 -22.47 -49.11 109.28
CA ILE A 235 -23.58 -48.25 109.71
C ILE A 235 -24.76 -49.09 110.23
N ILE A 236 -25.12 -50.17 109.55
CA ILE A 236 -26.19 -51.08 110.00
C ILE A 236 -25.85 -51.73 111.34
N LEU A 237 -24.61 -52.21 111.52
CA LEU A 237 -24.16 -52.77 112.80
C LEU A 237 -24.19 -51.74 113.93
N LEU A 238 -23.76 -50.49 113.67
CA LEU A 238 -23.85 -49.41 114.66
C LEU A 238 -25.31 -49.08 115.03
N LEU A 239 -26.22 -49.07 114.05
CA LEU A 239 -27.65 -48.87 114.34
C LEU A 239 -28.23 -50.02 115.16
N LEU A 240 -27.89 -51.27 114.85
CA LEU A 240 -28.33 -52.42 115.64
C LEU A 240 -27.79 -52.38 117.07
N TYR A 241 -26.52 -51.97 117.26
CA TYR A 241 -25.94 -51.81 118.59
C TYR A 241 -26.54 -50.64 119.37
N ALA A 242 -26.87 -49.53 118.70
CA ALA A 242 -27.48 -48.38 119.37
C ALA A 242 -28.97 -48.61 119.73
N LEU A 243 -29.63 -49.58 119.06
CA LEU A 243 -31.04 -49.90 119.23
C LEU A 243 -31.28 -51.16 120.10
N HIS A 244 -30.21 -51.81 120.55
CA HIS A 244 -30.21 -52.93 121.51
C HIS A 244 -29.63 -52.46 122.85
#